data_AF-A0A7C5G520-F1
#
_entry.id   AF-A0A7C5G520-F1
#
_cell.length_a   1.000
_cell.length_b   1.000
_cell.length_c   1.000
_cell.angle_alpha   90.00
_cell.angle_beta   90.00
_cell.angle_gamma   90.00
#
_symmetry.space_group_name_H-M   'P 1'
#
loop_
_entity.id
_entity.type
_entity.pdbx_description
1 polymer ?
#
loop_
_entity_poly.entity_id
_entity_poly.type
_entity_poly.pdbx_seq_one_letter_code
_entity_poly.pdbx_strand_id
1 'polypeptide(L)'
;MKPATITLLSSDGTTMIAPIEDGGTVLQAIRNIDPALIDAPCGGAGTCGKCRVSVVSGDGGPITQEERRHLSAEDLGQGVRLACRVRAQDGLTVALGKRTGTAVIRESFSHISGNPDPLHREKGLYGVAVDIGTTTVAAYLIDFSLASVVATASCLNRQRAYGADVIARIDYAGRGSQELHQLADLIRQDISQLTEALLKKANLQRDAIKEFSVVGNTTMLHLFSAVDPSSIAVAPFTPVFTELRSG
;
A
#
# COMPACT_ATOMS: atom_id res chain seq x y z
N MET A 1 -22.38 -14.90 22.86
CA MET A 1 -21.28 -15.70 22.31
C MET A 1 -20.12 -14.76 22.02
N LYS A 2 -18.90 -15.06 22.48
CA LYS A 2 -17.72 -14.25 22.13
C LYS A 2 -17.43 -14.47 20.63
N PRO A 3 -17.21 -13.42 19.83
CA PRO A 3 -16.87 -13.61 18.41
C PRO A 3 -15.55 -14.36 18.30
N ALA A 4 -15.48 -15.30 17.35
CA ALA A 4 -14.26 -16.05 17.08
C ALA A 4 -13.19 -15.12 16.51
N THR A 5 -11.94 -15.27 16.96
CA THR A 5 -10.85 -14.35 16.64
C THR A 5 -9.53 -15.06 16.38
N ILE A 6 -8.71 -14.47 15.52
CA ILE A 6 -7.29 -14.82 15.39
C ILE A 6 -6.39 -13.73 15.95
N THR A 7 -5.19 -14.12 16.37
CA THR A 7 -4.15 -13.20 16.85
C THR A 7 -3.08 -13.04 15.78
N LEU A 8 -2.77 -11.79 15.41
CA LEU A 8 -1.70 -11.43 14.48
C LEU A 8 -0.54 -10.82 15.27
N LEU A 9 0.67 -11.37 15.11
CA LEU A 9 1.89 -10.84 15.69
C LEU A 9 2.69 -10.11 14.61
N SER A 10 2.84 -8.79 14.77
CA SER A 10 3.65 -7.96 13.90
C SER A 10 5.14 -8.08 14.23
N SER A 11 6.00 -7.78 13.26
CA SER A 11 7.46 -7.82 13.43
C SER A 11 8.01 -6.77 14.41
N ASP A 12 7.23 -5.73 14.72
CA ASP A 12 7.57 -4.71 15.73
C ASP A 12 7.10 -5.08 17.15
N GLY A 13 6.55 -6.28 17.33
CA GLY A 13 6.02 -6.76 18.62
C GLY A 13 4.58 -6.37 18.89
N THR A 14 3.92 -5.63 17.99
CA THR A 14 2.50 -5.29 18.13
C THR A 14 1.62 -6.53 17.94
N THR A 15 0.66 -6.70 18.84
CA THR A 15 -0.36 -7.75 18.76
C THR A 15 -1.68 -7.15 18.29
N MET A 16 -2.27 -7.73 17.24
CA MET A 16 -3.57 -7.33 16.70
C MET A 16 -4.55 -8.50 16.78
N ILE A 17 -5.82 -8.22 17.07
CA ILE A 17 -6.89 -9.22 17.13
C ILE A 17 -7.81 -9.00 15.94
N ALA A 18 -7.94 -10.00 15.07
CA ALA A 18 -8.83 -9.94 13.91
C ALA A 18 -10.06 -10.81 14.14
N PRO A 19 -11.29 -10.30 13.89
CA PRO A 19 -12.48 -11.14 13.89
C PRO A 19 -12.43 -12.13 12.73
N ILE A 20 -13.00 -13.32 12.95
CA ILE A 20 -13.10 -14.37 11.93
C ILE A 20 -14.43 -14.23 11.19
N GLU A 21 -14.36 -14.13 9.87
CA GLU A 21 -15.52 -14.29 8.99
C GLU A 21 -15.75 -15.78 8.71
N ASP A 22 -17.00 -16.19 8.56
CA ASP A 22 -17.36 -17.59 8.35
C ASP A 22 -16.70 -18.12 7.06
N GLY A 23 -15.94 -19.22 7.18
CA GLY A 23 -15.15 -19.79 6.09
C GLY A 23 -13.96 -18.94 5.61
N GLY A 24 -13.67 -17.80 6.25
CA GLY A 24 -12.62 -16.86 5.87
C GLY A 24 -11.19 -17.42 5.99
N THR A 25 -10.27 -16.84 5.21
CA THR A 25 -8.84 -17.19 5.26
C THR A 25 -8.08 -16.27 6.19
N VAL A 26 -6.89 -16.67 6.63
CA VAL A 26 -5.97 -15.80 7.37
C VAL A 26 -5.64 -14.55 6.56
N LEU A 27 -5.51 -14.65 5.23
CA LEU A 27 -5.31 -13.49 4.36
C LEU A 27 -6.47 -12.48 4.46
N GLN A 28 -7.72 -12.96 4.48
CA GLN A 28 -8.90 -12.11 4.61
C GLN A 28 -8.87 -11.36 5.95
N ALA A 29 -8.62 -12.09 7.04
CA ALA A 29 -8.55 -11.52 8.39
C ALA A 29 -7.43 -10.46 8.51
N ILE A 30 -6.26 -10.69 7.91
CA ILE A 30 -5.17 -9.70 7.87
C ILE A 30 -5.58 -8.46 7.07
N ARG A 31 -6.17 -8.65 5.88
CA ARG A 31 -6.61 -7.55 5.01
C ARG A 31 -7.72 -6.70 5.62
N ASN A 32 -8.59 -7.29 6.43
CA ASN A 32 -9.64 -6.58 7.14
C ASN A 32 -9.08 -5.64 8.23
N ILE A 33 -7.89 -5.91 8.75
CA ILE A 33 -7.18 -5.00 9.66
C ILE A 33 -6.44 -3.92 8.86
N ASP A 34 -5.47 -4.35 8.05
CA ASP A 34 -4.74 -3.47 7.13
C ASP A 34 -4.17 -4.34 5.99
N PRO A 35 -4.62 -4.12 4.74
CA PRO A 35 -4.12 -4.87 3.59
C PRO A 35 -2.61 -4.85 3.40
N ALA A 36 -1.92 -3.82 3.89
CA ALA A 36 -0.48 -3.75 3.76
C ALA A 36 0.31 -4.60 4.74
N LEU A 37 -0.35 -5.21 5.72
CA LEU A 37 0.30 -6.17 6.60
C LEU A 37 0.76 -7.44 5.85
N ILE A 38 0.30 -7.65 4.61
CA ILE A 38 0.67 -8.82 3.83
C ILE A 38 0.68 -8.59 2.31
N ASP A 39 1.69 -9.13 1.63
CA ASP A 39 1.75 -9.14 0.16
C ASP A 39 0.90 -10.29 -0.41
N ALA A 40 -0.11 -9.98 -1.22
CA ALA A 40 -0.98 -11.00 -1.84
C ALA A 40 -1.44 -10.60 -3.26
N PRO A 41 -0.51 -10.36 -4.20
CA PRO A 41 -0.84 -9.79 -5.51
C PRO A 41 -1.76 -10.67 -6.38
N CYS A 42 -1.84 -11.98 -6.12
CA CYS A 42 -2.78 -12.87 -6.80
C CYS A 42 -4.21 -12.80 -6.21
N GLY A 43 -4.49 -11.86 -5.31
CA GLY A 43 -5.79 -11.72 -4.65
C GLY A 43 -6.14 -12.82 -3.65
N GLY A 44 -5.34 -13.88 -3.55
CA GLY A 44 -5.65 -15.08 -2.77
C GLY A 44 -5.77 -16.36 -3.61
N ALA A 45 -5.61 -16.26 -4.94
CA ALA A 45 -5.67 -17.39 -5.87
C ALA A 45 -4.55 -18.43 -5.69
N GLY A 46 -3.59 -18.20 -4.78
CA GLY A 46 -2.52 -19.15 -4.42
C GLY A 46 -1.55 -19.45 -5.55
N THR A 47 -1.43 -18.57 -6.52
CA THR A 47 -0.54 -18.72 -7.69
C THR A 47 0.79 -18.01 -7.54
N CYS A 48 0.95 -17.12 -6.54
CA CYS A 48 2.14 -16.26 -6.41
C CYS A 48 3.07 -16.57 -5.23
N GLY A 49 2.60 -17.31 -4.21
CA GLY A 49 3.41 -17.67 -3.04
C GLY A 49 3.89 -16.52 -2.13
N LYS A 50 3.35 -15.29 -2.27
CA LYS A 50 3.84 -14.11 -1.53
C LYS A 50 3.19 -13.86 -0.16
N CYS A 51 2.00 -14.42 0.08
CA CYS A 51 1.24 -14.20 1.32
C CYS A 51 1.74 -15.07 2.48
N ARG A 52 3.04 -15.00 2.78
CA ARG A 52 3.68 -15.86 3.78
C ARG A 52 3.40 -15.38 5.20
N VAL A 53 3.01 -16.32 6.06
CA VAL A 53 2.83 -16.13 7.52
C VAL A 53 3.41 -17.33 8.25
N SER A 54 3.74 -17.20 9.53
CA SER A 54 4.14 -18.34 10.36
C SER A 54 3.06 -18.65 11.38
N VAL A 55 2.59 -19.90 11.43
CA VAL A 55 1.67 -20.34 12.48
C VAL A 55 2.45 -20.54 13.76
N VAL A 56 2.14 -19.74 14.79
CA VAL A 56 2.82 -19.76 16.09
C VAL A 56 2.10 -20.68 17.06
N SER A 57 0.76 -20.67 17.04
CA SER A 57 -0.07 -21.57 17.83
C SER A 57 -1.43 -21.78 17.16
N GLY A 58 -2.08 -22.91 17.45
CA GLY A 58 -3.35 -23.32 16.83
C GLY A 58 -3.17 -24.22 15.61
N ASP A 59 -4.29 -24.62 15.00
CA ASP A 59 -4.30 -25.50 13.83
C ASP A 59 -4.36 -24.70 12.52
N GLY A 60 -3.29 -24.78 11.73
CA GLY A 60 -3.22 -24.19 10.38
C GLY A 60 -3.87 -25.06 9.29
N GLY A 61 -4.42 -26.22 9.65
CA GLY A 61 -5.00 -27.20 8.74
C GLY A 61 -3.95 -27.92 7.88
N PRO A 62 -4.40 -28.84 7.00
CA PRO A 62 -3.50 -29.62 6.16
C PRO A 62 -2.73 -28.74 5.17
N ILE A 63 -1.47 -29.08 4.92
CA ILE A 63 -0.63 -28.40 3.93
C ILE A 63 -1.18 -28.70 2.52
N THR A 64 -1.51 -27.66 1.76
CA THR A 64 -2.11 -27.80 0.43
C THR A 64 -1.06 -28.07 -0.66
N GLN A 65 -1.50 -28.39 -1.89
CA GLN A 65 -0.56 -28.59 -2.99
C GLN A 65 0.08 -27.28 -3.43
N GLU A 66 -0.68 -26.18 -3.42
CA GLU A 66 -0.19 -24.83 -3.74
C GLU A 66 0.90 -24.37 -2.77
N GLU A 67 0.77 -24.69 -1.48
CA GLU A 67 1.81 -24.40 -0.49
C GLU A 67 3.10 -25.17 -0.80
N ARG A 68 3.01 -26.47 -1.11
CA ARG A 68 4.18 -27.28 -1.52
C ARG A 68 4.86 -26.79 -2.80
N ARG A 69 4.15 -26.06 -3.67
CA ARG A 69 4.73 -25.46 -4.89
C ARG A 69 5.56 -24.20 -4.60
N HIS A 70 5.28 -23.51 -3.51
CA HIS A 70 5.87 -22.19 -3.22
C HIS A 70 6.75 -22.15 -1.96
N LEU A 71 6.57 -23.10 -1.04
CA LEU A 71 7.27 -23.19 0.23
C LEU A 71 8.16 -24.43 0.26
N SER A 72 9.38 -24.29 0.79
CA SER A 72 10.28 -25.42 0.98
C SER A 72 9.82 -26.35 2.10
N ALA A 73 10.36 -27.56 2.16
CA ALA A 73 10.08 -28.47 3.28
C ALA A 73 10.53 -27.89 4.63
N GLU A 74 11.60 -27.10 4.63
CA GLU A 74 12.09 -26.39 5.81
C GLU A 74 11.12 -25.27 6.23
N ASP A 75 10.67 -24.44 5.30
CA ASP A 75 9.66 -23.40 5.55
C ASP A 75 8.41 -24.01 6.21
N LEU A 76 7.87 -25.08 5.61
CA LEU A 76 6.70 -25.79 6.12
C LEU A 76 6.96 -26.41 7.49
N GLY A 77 8.16 -26.97 7.72
CA GLY A 77 8.58 -27.52 9.01
C GLY A 77 8.71 -26.47 10.11
N GLN A 78 9.01 -25.22 9.76
CA GLN A 78 9.02 -24.06 10.66
C GLN A 78 7.63 -23.43 10.85
N GLY A 79 6.57 -24.02 10.29
CA GLY A 79 5.21 -23.51 10.40
C GLY A 79 4.90 -22.35 9.46
N VAL A 80 5.75 -22.07 8.46
CA VAL A 80 5.46 -21.08 7.42
C VAL A 80 4.36 -21.62 6.52
N ARG A 81 3.33 -20.81 6.29
CA ARG A 81 2.14 -21.14 5.50
C ARG A 81 1.79 -20.00 4.55
N LEU A 82 0.96 -20.29 3.55
CA LEU A 82 0.35 -19.24 2.72
C LEU A 82 -0.96 -18.80 3.37
N ALA A 83 -1.05 -17.53 3.78
CA ALA A 83 -2.23 -16.97 4.45
C ALA A 83 -3.52 -17.14 3.64
N CYS A 84 -3.46 -17.20 2.31
CA CYS A 84 -4.63 -17.45 1.47
C CYS A 84 -5.09 -18.92 1.44
N ARG A 85 -4.30 -19.84 2.00
CA ARG A 85 -4.58 -21.29 2.06
C ARG A 85 -4.85 -21.80 3.47
N VAL A 86 -4.61 -20.98 4.49
CA VAL A 86 -4.97 -21.27 5.87
C VAL A 86 -6.35 -20.70 6.18
N ARG A 87 -7.27 -21.54 6.67
CA ARG A 87 -8.57 -21.09 7.21
C ARG A 87 -8.36 -20.42 8.56
N ALA A 88 -9.01 -19.28 8.77
CA ALA A 88 -9.00 -18.63 10.08
C ALA A 88 -9.85 -19.45 11.06
N GLN A 89 -9.26 -19.87 12.18
CA GLN A 89 -9.92 -20.64 13.24
C GLN A 89 -9.74 -19.95 14.58
N ASP A 90 -10.71 -20.09 15.49
CA ASP A 90 -10.66 -19.43 16.79
C ASP A 90 -9.41 -19.84 17.58
N GLY A 91 -8.70 -18.85 18.14
CA GLY A 91 -7.46 -19.08 18.89
C GLY A 91 -6.21 -19.31 18.04
N LEU A 92 -6.30 -19.27 16.70
CA LEU A 92 -5.13 -19.32 15.82
C LEU A 92 -4.27 -18.07 16.01
N THR A 93 -2.96 -18.26 16.21
CA THR A 93 -1.98 -17.18 16.28
C THR A 93 -1.00 -17.28 15.13
N VAL A 94 -0.86 -16.21 14.35
CA VAL A 94 0.08 -16.13 13.22
C VAL A 94 1.02 -14.94 13.36
N ALA A 95 2.29 -15.15 13.02
CA ALA A 95 3.27 -14.09 12.88
C ALA A 95 3.36 -13.62 11.42
N LEU A 96 3.37 -12.31 11.24
CA LEU A 96 3.52 -11.67 9.93
C LEU A 96 5.01 -11.65 9.54
N GLY A 97 5.30 -11.97 8.27
CA GLY A 97 6.67 -11.93 7.75
C GLY A 97 7.23 -10.49 7.70
N LYS A 98 8.55 -10.33 7.90
CA LYS A 98 9.22 -9.03 7.71
C LYS A 98 9.04 -8.56 6.26
N ARG A 99 8.52 -7.36 6.06
CA ARG A 99 8.39 -6.74 4.73
C ARG A 99 9.77 -6.67 4.07
N THR A 100 9.95 -7.34 2.94
CA THR A 100 11.22 -7.41 2.20
C THR A 100 11.47 -6.20 1.28
N GLY A 101 10.58 -5.19 1.29
CA GLY A 101 10.77 -3.98 0.48
C GLY A 101 11.18 -2.79 1.34
N THR A 102 12.28 -2.14 0.98
CA THR A 102 12.62 -0.80 1.46
C THR A 102 12.07 0.22 0.46
N ALA A 103 11.39 1.26 0.94
CA ALA A 103 11.06 2.41 0.11
C ALA A 103 12.36 3.12 -0.28
N VAL A 104 12.61 3.28 -1.59
CA VAL A 104 13.84 3.90 -2.09
C VAL A 104 13.52 5.34 -2.50
N ILE A 105 14.15 6.31 -1.83
CA ILE A 105 14.16 7.71 -2.25
C ILE A 105 15.36 7.90 -3.17
N ARG A 106 15.14 8.40 -4.39
CA ARG A 106 16.23 8.90 -5.23
C ARG A 106 16.48 10.36 -4.86
N GLU A 107 17.58 10.65 -4.18
CA GLU A 107 17.91 11.98 -3.63
C GLU A 107 18.24 13.07 -4.67
N SER A 108 17.85 12.92 -5.94
CA SER A 108 18.22 13.84 -7.02
C SER A 108 17.56 15.24 -6.96
N PHE A 109 16.77 15.55 -5.92
CA PHE A 109 15.94 16.77 -5.82
C PHE A 109 16.37 17.76 -4.72
N SER A 110 17.60 17.67 -4.20
CA SER A 110 18.08 18.59 -3.15
C SER A 110 18.13 20.08 -3.58
N HIS A 111 18.08 20.36 -4.89
CA HIS A 111 18.00 21.71 -5.44
C HIS A 111 16.87 21.81 -6.46
N ILE A 112 15.73 22.39 -6.06
CA ILE A 112 14.72 22.88 -7.00
C ILE A 112 15.24 24.22 -7.54
N SER A 113 15.82 24.21 -8.75
CA SER A 113 16.12 25.45 -9.47
C SER A 113 14.87 25.90 -10.22
N GLY A 114 14.13 26.84 -9.63
CA GLY A 114 13.03 27.54 -10.28
C GLY A 114 12.93 28.94 -9.69
N ASN A 115 12.54 29.92 -10.50
CA ASN A 115 12.20 31.23 -9.95
C ASN A 115 10.89 31.05 -9.16
N PRO A 116 10.88 31.26 -7.82
CA PRO A 116 9.64 31.20 -7.06
C PRO A 116 8.65 32.19 -7.68
N ASP A 117 7.38 31.79 -7.77
CA ASP A 117 6.33 32.69 -8.24
C ASP A 117 6.42 34.00 -7.44
N PRO A 118 6.54 35.18 -8.09
CA PRO A 118 6.62 36.46 -7.39
C PRO A 118 5.44 36.73 -6.45
N LEU A 119 4.32 35.99 -6.57
CA LEU A 119 3.16 36.04 -5.68
C LEU A 119 3.34 35.28 -4.35
N HIS A 120 4.33 34.41 -4.19
CA HIS A 120 4.51 33.54 -3.02
C HIS A 120 5.75 33.88 -2.17
N ARG A 121 5.92 35.16 -1.83
CA ARG A 121 7.03 35.65 -0.96
C ARG A 121 6.70 35.69 0.53
N GLU A 122 5.48 35.36 0.94
CA GLU A 122 5.13 35.31 2.35
C GLU A 122 5.78 34.10 3.03
N LYS A 123 6.39 34.32 4.21
CA LYS A 123 6.93 33.23 5.02
C LYS A 123 5.80 32.31 5.46
N GLY A 124 6.04 31.00 5.42
CA GLY A 124 5.08 30.00 5.89
C GLY A 124 4.18 29.40 4.80
N LEU A 125 4.50 29.61 3.52
CA LEU A 125 3.83 28.96 2.39
C LEU A 125 4.57 27.67 2.03
N TYR A 126 3.91 26.53 2.24
CA TYR A 126 4.48 25.22 1.90
C TYR A 126 3.64 24.50 0.85
N GLY A 127 4.32 23.72 0.02
CA GLY A 127 3.70 22.79 -0.92
C GLY A 127 4.10 21.35 -0.59
N VAL A 128 3.24 20.39 -0.97
CA VAL A 128 3.60 18.97 -0.96
C VAL A 128 3.59 18.43 -2.37
N ALA A 129 4.71 17.87 -2.80
CA ALA A 129 4.83 17.14 -4.05
C ALA A 129 4.86 15.63 -3.77
N VAL A 130 4.08 14.85 -4.49
CA VAL A 130 3.95 13.40 -4.34
C VAL A 130 4.25 12.71 -5.66
N ASP A 131 5.14 11.71 -5.63
CA ASP A 131 5.40 10.79 -6.74
C ASP A 131 4.84 9.40 -6.41
N ILE A 132 3.78 9.02 -7.12
CA ILE A 132 3.16 7.70 -7.02
C ILE A 132 3.84 6.74 -8.01
N GLY A 133 4.85 6.04 -7.51
CA GLY A 133 5.41 4.88 -8.17
C GLY A 133 4.56 3.63 -7.93
N THR A 134 4.72 2.63 -8.81
CA THR A 134 4.06 1.32 -8.64
C THR A 134 4.53 0.63 -7.36
N THR A 135 5.82 0.74 -7.00
CA THR A 135 6.39 0.09 -5.81
C THR A 135 6.55 1.04 -4.63
N THR A 136 6.88 2.30 -4.88
CA THR A 136 7.22 3.30 -3.86
C THR A 136 6.36 4.53 -4.07
N VAL A 137 5.83 5.10 -2.98
CA VAL A 137 5.23 6.44 -2.96
C VAL A 137 6.22 7.34 -2.23
N ALA A 138 6.61 8.44 -2.86
CA ALA A 138 7.50 9.44 -2.27
C ALA A 138 6.78 10.77 -2.13
N ALA A 139 7.04 11.48 -1.04
CA ALA A 139 6.49 12.81 -0.81
C ALA A 139 7.60 13.76 -0.35
N TYR A 140 7.49 15.01 -0.80
CA TYR A 140 8.45 16.09 -0.57
C TYR A 140 7.69 17.31 -0.05
N LEU A 141 8.15 17.86 1.06
CA LEU A 141 7.67 19.13 1.59
C LEU A 141 8.57 20.25 1.07
N ILE A 142 7.97 21.23 0.42
CA ILE A 142 8.67 22.32 -0.25
C ILE A 142 8.33 23.62 0.49
N ASP A 143 9.35 24.39 0.86
CA ASP A 143 9.18 25.78 1.30
C ASP A 143 9.28 26.69 0.07
N PHE A 144 8.20 27.39 -0.27
CA PHE A 144 8.16 28.27 -1.44
C PHE A 144 8.99 29.55 -1.25
N SER A 145 9.16 30.01 -0.01
CA SER A 145 9.99 31.19 0.28
C SER A 145 11.48 30.91 0.06
N LEU A 146 11.91 29.67 0.30
CA LEU A 146 13.29 29.21 0.12
C LEU A 146 13.51 28.45 -1.20
N ALA A 147 12.43 28.15 -1.93
CA ALA A 147 12.43 27.28 -3.12
C ALA A 147 13.22 25.97 -2.89
N SER A 148 13.01 25.33 -1.74
CA SER A 148 13.81 24.17 -1.33
C SER A 148 12.95 23.07 -0.70
N VAL A 149 13.40 21.83 -0.85
CA VAL A 149 12.81 20.67 -0.17
C VAL A 149 13.28 20.67 1.28
N VAL A 150 12.36 20.85 2.22
CA VAL A 150 12.66 20.92 3.66
C VAL A 150 12.44 19.60 4.39
N ALA A 151 11.66 18.68 3.84
CA ALA A 151 11.52 17.33 4.35
C ALA A 151 11.15 16.33 3.25
N THR A 152 11.54 15.08 3.43
CA THR A 152 11.19 13.95 2.55
C THR A 152 10.62 12.78 3.35
N ALA A 153 9.70 12.04 2.75
CA ALA A 153 9.14 10.82 3.29
C ALA A 153 8.81 9.85 2.14
N SER A 154 8.85 8.56 2.41
CA SER A 154 8.44 7.55 1.43
C SER A 154 7.92 6.29 2.10
N CYS A 155 7.02 5.59 1.42
CA CYS A 155 6.55 4.27 1.82
C CYS A 155 6.50 3.33 0.62
N LEU A 156 6.36 2.03 0.89
CA LEU A 156 5.95 1.10 -0.15
C LEU A 156 4.49 1.37 -0.51
N ASN A 157 4.18 1.37 -1.80
CA ASN A 157 2.81 1.51 -2.29
C ASN A 157 1.97 0.31 -1.83
N ARG A 158 0.99 0.55 -0.94
CA ARG A 158 0.18 -0.51 -0.33
C ARG A 158 -0.74 -1.24 -1.31
N GLN A 159 -0.98 -0.69 -2.50
CA GLN A 159 -1.71 -1.37 -3.58
C GLN A 159 -1.04 -2.69 -4.02
N ARG A 160 0.25 -2.91 -3.69
CA ARG A 160 0.94 -4.19 -3.88
C ARG A 160 0.22 -5.39 -3.27
N ALA A 161 -0.56 -5.16 -2.21
CA ALA A 161 -1.41 -6.17 -1.59
C ALA A 161 -2.42 -6.79 -2.57
N TYR A 162 -2.76 -6.07 -3.66
CA TYR A 162 -3.78 -6.46 -4.64
C TYR A 162 -3.24 -6.58 -6.08
N GLY A 163 -1.96 -6.29 -6.31
CA GLY A 163 -1.34 -6.50 -7.62
C GLY A 163 0.16 -6.21 -7.59
N ALA A 164 0.96 -7.14 -8.13
CA ALA A 164 2.42 -7.07 -8.10
C ALA A 164 2.98 -6.00 -9.05
N ASP A 165 2.23 -5.69 -10.10
CA ASP A 165 2.55 -4.74 -11.14
C ASP A 165 1.29 -3.96 -11.56
N VAL A 166 1.44 -3.12 -12.58
CA VAL A 166 0.38 -2.26 -13.10
C VAL A 166 -0.78 -3.07 -13.68
N ILE A 167 -0.52 -4.14 -14.44
CA ILE A 167 -1.56 -4.92 -15.12
C ILE A 167 -2.41 -5.68 -14.10
N ALA A 168 -1.78 -6.30 -13.10
CA ALA A 168 -2.50 -7.00 -12.03
C ALA A 168 -3.42 -6.06 -11.23
N ARG A 169 -3.02 -4.79 -11.07
CA ARG A 169 -3.88 -3.78 -10.40
C ARG A 169 -5.01 -3.30 -11.29
N ILE A 170 -4.79 -3.17 -12.61
CA ILE A 170 -5.87 -2.87 -13.55
C ILE A 170 -6.90 -3.99 -13.54
N ASP A 171 -6.47 -5.25 -13.60
CA ASP A 171 -7.36 -6.42 -13.51
C ASP A 171 -8.16 -6.40 -12.20
N TYR A 172 -7.51 -6.14 -11.06
CA TYR A 172 -8.20 -6.05 -9.78
C TYR A 172 -9.23 -4.92 -9.75
N ALA A 173 -8.86 -3.71 -10.19
CA ALA A 173 -9.76 -2.55 -10.24
C ALA A 173 -10.97 -2.78 -11.15
N GLY A 174 -10.77 -3.47 -12.28
CA GLY A 174 -11.82 -3.76 -13.26
C GLY A 174 -12.86 -4.79 -12.79
N ARG A 175 -12.68 -5.42 -11.63
CA ARG A 175 -13.66 -6.38 -11.07
C ARG A 175 -14.92 -5.71 -10.54
N GLY A 176 -14.83 -4.44 -10.16
CA GLY A 176 -15.96 -3.73 -9.58
C GLY A 176 -15.58 -2.39 -8.97
N SER A 177 -16.61 -1.59 -8.68
CA SER A 177 -16.43 -0.29 -8.05
C SER A 177 -15.78 -0.40 -6.66
N GLN A 178 -16.08 -1.46 -5.91
CA GLN A 178 -15.52 -1.68 -4.59
C GLN A 178 -14.01 -1.88 -4.63
N GLU A 179 -13.51 -2.71 -5.55
CA GLU A 179 -12.09 -2.99 -5.74
C GLU A 179 -11.32 -1.75 -6.22
N LEU A 180 -11.91 -0.97 -7.13
CA LEU A 180 -11.37 0.32 -7.56
C LEU A 180 -11.21 1.29 -6.37
N HIS A 181 -12.26 1.46 -5.56
CA HIS A 181 -12.21 2.35 -4.40
C HIS A 181 -11.22 1.84 -3.35
N GLN A 182 -11.10 0.52 -3.15
CA GLN A 182 -10.12 -0.04 -2.24
C GLN A 182 -8.67 0.31 -2.64
N LEU A 183 -8.34 0.24 -3.94
CA LEU A 183 -7.03 0.67 -4.43
C LEU A 183 -6.83 2.18 -4.29
N ALA A 184 -7.87 2.99 -4.54
CA ALA A 184 -7.83 4.44 -4.41
C ALA A 184 -7.62 4.88 -2.95
N ASP A 185 -8.32 4.25 -2.01
CA ASP A 185 -8.23 4.57 -0.60
C ASP A 185 -6.86 4.23 -0.03
N LEU A 186 -6.26 3.09 -0.42
CA LEU A 186 -4.91 2.72 0.01
C LEU A 186 -3.88 3.78 -0.39
N ILE A 187 -3.90 4.24 -1.64
CA ILE A 187 -2.93 5.24 -2.10
C ILE A 187 -3.20 6.62 -1.47
N ARG A 188 -4.46 7.02 -1.28
CA ARG A 188 -4.80 8.27 -0.59
C ARG A 188 -4.37 8.26 0.86
N GLN A 189 -4.54 7.13 1.54
CA GLN A 189 -4.08 6.96 2.92
C GLN A 189 -2.55 6.95 3.00
N ASP A 190 -1.85 6.30 2.07
CA ASP A 190 -0.37 6.37 1.96
C ASP A 190 0.08 7.83 1.88
N ILE A 191 -0.53 8.60 0.99
CA ILE A 191 -0.23 10.02 0.78
C ILE A 191 -0.52 10.84 2.05
N SER A 192 -1.65 10.61 2.72
CA SER A 192 -1.98 11.30 3.98
C SER A 192 -0.95 11.01 5.07
N GLN A 193 -0.54 9.74 5.24
CA GLN A 193 0.47 9.35 6.23
C GLN A 193 1.84 9.97 5.94
N LEU A 194 2.25 9.99 4.66
CA LEU A 194 3.48 10.67 4.25
C LEU A 194 3.43 12.17 4.54
N THR A 195 2.29 12.81 4.25
CA THR A 195 2.07 14.23 4.52
C THR A 195 2.16 14.55 6.01
N GLU A 196 1.55 13.74 6.87
CA GLU A 196 1.66 13.89 8.32
C GLU A 196 3.10 13.71 8.82
N ALA A 197 3.82 12.73 8.28
CA ALA A 197 5.22 12.49 8.62
C ALA A 197 6.11 13.68 8.21
N LEU A 198 5.87 14.29 7.04
CA LEU A 198 6.56 15.49 6.58
C LEU A 198 6.31 16.69 7.50
N LEU A 199 5.04 16.97 7.79
CA LEU A 199 4.63 18.06 8.68
C LEU A 199 5.23 17.91 10.07
N LYS A 200 5.21 16.68 10.62
CA LYS A 200 5.83 16.38 11.92
C LYS A 200 7.34 16.62 11.92
N LYS A 201 8.05 16.23 10.85
CA LYS A 201 9.50 16.48 10.71
C LYS A 201 9.83 17.97 10.66
N ALA A 202 8.98 18.77 10.01
CA ALA A 202 9.16 20.21 9.88
C ALA A 202 8.54 21.02 11.04
N ASN A 203 7.90 20.36 12.01
CA ASN A 203 7.13 21.00 13.09
C ASN A 203 6.07 22.00 12.57
N LEU A 204 5.35 21.60 11.52
CA LEU A 204 4.30 22.38 10.87
C LEU A 204 2.91 21.77 11.11
N GLN A 205 1.89 22.60 10.94
CA GLN A 205 0.49 22.21 10.95
C GLN A 205 -0.04 22.12 9.50
N ARG A 206 -1.18 21.43 9.30
CA ARG A 206 -1.74 21.17 7.95
C ARG A 206 -2.13 22.45 7.20
N ASP A 207 -2.50 23.51 7.90
CA ASP A 207 -2.87 24.83 7.36
C ASP A 207 -1.71 25.58 6.69
N ALA A 208 -0.47 25.16 6.96
CA ALA A 208 0.73 25.66 6.29
C ALA A 208 0.85 25.17 4.83
N ILE A 209 0.19 24.06 4.47
CA ILE A 209 0.19 23.54 3.10
C ILE A 209 -0.81 24.34 2.27
N LYS A 210 -0.32 25.01 1.23
CA LYS A 210 -1.14 25.79 0.28
C LYS A 210 -1.33 25.11 -1.05
N GLU A 211 -0.39 24.26 -1.43
CA GLU A 211 -0.42 23.57 -2.72
C GLU A 211 -0.09 22.09 -2.54
N PHE A 212 -0.75 21.27 -3.35
CA PHE A 212 -0.57 19.83 -3.36
C PHE A 212 -0.47 19.36 -4.81
N SER A 213 0.64 18.75 -5.18
CA SER A 213 0.87 18.24 -6.53
C SER A 213 1.15 16.74 -6.48
N VAL A 214 0.47 15.99 -7.34
CA VAL A 214 0.58 14.53 -7.43
C VAL A 214 0.99 14.16 -8.84
N VAL A 215 2.10 13.44 -8.96
CA VAL A 215 2.59 12.87 -10.20
C VAL A 215 2.64 11.35 -10.09
N GLY A 216 2.64 10.68 -11.24
CA GLY A 216 2.70 9.22 -11.32
C GLY A 216 2.48 8.77 -12.75
N ASN A 217 2.68 7.48 -13.00
CA ASN A 217 2.27 6.92 -14.29
C ASN A 217 0.74 6.93 -14.45
N THR A 218 0.27 6.82 -15.69
CA THR A 218 -1.14 6.97 -16.05
C THR A 218 -2.07 6.12 -15.20
N THR A 219 -1.76 4.83 -15.00
CA THR A 219 -2.58 3.94 -14.17
C THR A 219 -2.61 4.37 -12.71
N MET A 220 -1.49 4.78 -12.13
CA MET A 220 -1.46 5.24 -10.74
C MET A 220 -2.32 6.49 -10.53
N LEU A 221 -2.32 7.43 -11.49
CA LEU A 221 -3.16 8.62 -11.44
C LEU A 221 -4.66 8.28 -11.56
N HIS A 222 -5.01 7.29 -12.37
CA HIS A 222 -6.39 6.79 -12.49
C HIS A 222 -6.86 6.14 -11.18
N LEU A 223 -6.05 5.24 -10.61
CA LEU A 223 -6.34 4.60 -9.33
C LEU A 223 -6.46 5.64 -8.20
N PHE A 224 -5.53 6.60 -8.10
CA PHE A 224 -5.59 7.69 -7.13
C PHE A 224 -6.89 8.51 -7.26
N SER A 225 -7.34 8.73 -8.49
CA SER A 225 -8.57 9.47 -8.80
C SER A 225 -9.85 8.62 -8.68
N ALA A 226 -9.75 7.34 -8.30
CA ALA A 226 -10.86 6.38 -8.34
C ALA A 226 -11.55 6.32 -9.72
N VAL A 227 -10.76 6.40 -10.79
CA VAL A 227 -11.20 6.26 -12.19
C VAL A 227 -10.77 4.88 -12.69
N ASP A 228 -11.69 4.15 -13.31
CA ASP A 228 -11.43 2.81 -13.83
C ASP A 228 -10.32 2.84 -14.90
N PRO A 229 -9.18 2.15 -14.68
CA PRO A 229 -8.06 2.13 -15.62
C PRO A 229 -8.15 0.99 -16.66
N SER A 230 -9.24 0.23 -16.73
CA SER A 230 -9.37 -0.99 -17.55
C SER A 230 -9.04 -0.76 -19.03
N SER A 231 -9.42 0.38 -19.59
CA SER A 231 -9.16 0.75 -20.99
C SER A 231 -7.67 0.94 -21.31
N ILE A 232 -6.82 1.13 -20.30
CA ILE A 232 -5.36 1.26 -20.46
C ILE A 232 -4.72 -0.11 -20.74
N ALA A 233 -5.31 -1.22 -20.27
CA ALA A 233 -4.75 -2.56 -20.44
C ALA A 233 -5.21 -3.29 -21.71
N VAL A 234 -6.21 -2.75 -22.41
CA VAL A 234 -6.82 -3.39 -23.59
C VAL A 234 -6.66 -2.47 -24.79
N ALA A 235 -6.25 -3.02 -25.94
CA ALA A 235 -6.17 -2.26 -27.19
C ALA A 235 -7.50 -1.53 -27.46
N PRO A 236 -7.50 -0.22 -27.76
CA PRO A 236 -6.36 0.60 -28.20
C PRO A 236 -5.53 1.30 -27.10
N PHE A 237 -5.60 0.84 -25.85
CA PHE A 237 -4.80 1.32 -24.70
C PHE A 237 -5.08 2.78 -24.31
N THR A 238 -6.35 3.18 -24.38
CA THR A 238 -6.77 4.56 -24.19
C THR A 238 -7.01 4.87 -22.72
N PRO A 239 -6.28 5.81 -22.10
CA PRO A 239 -6.61 6.29 -20.76
C PRO A 239 -7.89 7.13 -20.77
N VAL A 240 -8.60 7.16 -19.64
CA VAL A 240 -9.82 7.95 -19.46
C VAL A 240 -9.50 9.45 -19.47
N PHE A 241 -8.33 9.83 -18.95
CA PHE A 241 -7.82 11.20 -19.05
C PHE A 241 -6.31 11.24 -19.25
N THR A 242 -5.86 12.29 -19.93
CA THR A 242 -4.43 12.65 -20.12
C THR A 242 -4.12 14.07 -19.66
N GLU A 243 -5.15 14.87 -19.38
CA GLU A 243 -5.03 16.27 -18.97
C GLU A 243 -4.76 16.42 -17.47
N LEU A 244 -4.19 17.58 -17.10
CA LEU A 244 -4.02 17.97 -15.71
C LEU A 244 -5.39 18.09 -15.03
N ARG A 245 -5.52 17.55 -13.82
CA ARG A 245 -6.74 17.67 -13.01
C ARG A 245 -6.46 18.56 -11.80
N SER A 246 -7.23 19.63 -11.67
CA SER A 246 -7.36 20.39 -10.44
C SER A 246 -8.57 19.88 -9.64
N GLY A 247 -8.41 19.80 -8.33
CA GLY A 247 -9.45 19.41 -7.37
C GLY A 247 -9.81 20.54 -6.44
#